data_AF-A0A1V1X053-F1
#
_entry.id   AF-A0A1V1X053-F1
#
_cell.length_a   1.000
_cell.length_b   1.000
_cell.length_c   1.000
_cell.angle_alpha   90.00
_cell.angle_beta   90.00
_cell.angle_gamma   90.00
#
_symmetry.space_group_name_H-M   'P 1'
#
loop_
_entity.id
_entity.type
_entity.pdbx_description
1 polymer ?
#
loop_
_entity_poly.entity_id
_entity_poly.type
_entity_poly.pdbx_seq_one_letter_code
_entity_poly.pdbx_strand_id
1 'polypeptide(L)'
;MSKYTIAGLVAWLFSALLLGFQAIATFMGAEDKMMWKSLTLVDVVGRNNFIWIERIAWAGIQKAVNYIVTMPLFLLLFFVGIVFFLINRFKYRYK
;
A
#
# COMPACT_ATOMS: atom_id res chain seq x y z
N MET A 1 -20.11 -1.25 -15.19
CA MET A 1 -19.26 -1.75 -14.07
C MET A 1 -19.62 -1.03 -12.79
N SER A 2 -19.49 -1.68 -11.63
CA SER A 2 -19.71 -1.01 -10.35
C SER A 2 -18.55 -0.05 -10.03
N LYS A 3 -18.84 1.00 -9.27
CA LYS A 3 -17.83 1.98 -8.83
C LYS A 3 -16.68 1.32 -8.04
N TYR A 4 -16.95 0.22 -7.34
CA TYR A 4 -15.95 -0.52 -6.56
C TYR A 4 -15.02 -1.37 -7.45
N THR A 5 -15.53 -1.92 -8.55
CA THR A 5 -14.70 -2.66 -9.52
C THR A 5 -13.68 -1.72 -10.16
N ILE A 6 -14.11 -0.50 -10.51
CA ILE A 6 -13.22 0.51 -11.08
C ILE A 6 -12.16 0.94 -10.05
N ALA A 7 -12.55 1.20 -8.81
CA ALA A 7 -11.61 1.54 -7.73
C ALA A 7 -10.57 0.43 -7.47
N GLY A 8 -11.01 -0.84 -7.47
CA GLY A 8 -10.13 -1.99 -7.31
C GLY A 8 -9.12 -2.14 -8.47
N LEU A 9 -9.59 -1.98 -9.71
CA LEU A 9 -8.72 -2.01 -10.91
C LEU A 9 -7.69 -0.88 -10.89
N VAL A 10 -8.09 0.34 -10.53
CA VAL A 10 -7.19 1.48 -10.42
C VAL A 10 -6.12 1.23 -9.36
N ALA A 11 -6.51 0.73 -8.17
CA ALA A 11 -5.56 0.40 -7.10
C ALA A 11 -4.55 -0.67 -7.53
N TRP A 12 -4.99 -1.71 -8.24
CA TRP A 12 -4.11 -2.73 -8.82
C TRP A 12 -3.17 -2.17 -9.88
N LEU A 13 -3.67 -1.31 -10.77
CA LEU A 13 -2.85 -0.68 -11.80
C LEU A 13 -1.76 0.20 -11.19
N PHE A 14 -2.08 0.99 -10.16
CA PHE A 14 -1.08 1.77 -9.42
C PHE A 14 -0.08 0.89 -8.68
N SER A 15 -0.51 -0.22 -8.08
CA SER A 15 0.39 -1.20 -7.46
C SER A 15 1.37 -1.79 -8.49
N ALA A 16 0.87 -2.20 -9.65
CA ALA A 16 1.69 -2.77 -10.72
C ALA A 16 2.66 -1.73 -11.29
N LEU A 17 2.22 -0.49 -11.43
CA LEU A 17 3.07 0.62 -11.89
C LEU A 17 4.22 0.89 -10.91
N LEU A 18 3.94 0.95 -9.61
CA LEU A 18 4.97 1.14 -8.58
C LEU A 18 5.97 -0.01 -8.55
N LEU A 19 5.49 -1.25 -8.67
CA LEU A 19 6.35 -2.43 -8.78
C LEU A 19 7.22 -2.39 -10.04
N GLY A 20 6.64 -2.04 -11.19
CA GLY A 20 7.36 -1.91 -12.44
C GLY A 20 8.45 -0.83 -12.37
N PHE A 21 8.13 0.32 -11.77
CA PHE A 21 9.10 1.38 -11.56
C PHE A 21 10.26 0.95 -10.64
N GLN A 22 9.97 0.25 -9.53
CA GLN A 22 10.99 -0.29 -8.63
C GLN A 22 11.86 -1.35 -9.32
N ALA A 23 11.25 -2.22 -10.13
CA ALA A 23 11.97 -3.24 -10.89
C ALA A 23 12.92 -2.62 -11.93
N ILE A 24 12.46 -1.61 -12.67
CA ILE A 24 13.28 -0.89 -13.66
C ILE A 24 14.42 -0.12 -12.95
N ALA A 25 14.13 0.56 -11.83
CA ALA A 25 15.14 1.29 -11.07
C ALA A 25 16.25 0.37 -10.53
N THR A 26 15.90 -0.84 -10.12
CA THR A 26 16.87 -1.87 -9.72
C THR A 26 17.71 -2.32 -10.91
N PHE A 27 17.07 -2.59 -12.05
CA PHE A 27 17.77 -3.05 -13.26
C PHE A 27 18.69 -1.99 -13.89
N MET A 28 18.40 -0.70 -13.72
CA MET A 28 19.22 0.41 -14.24
C MET A 28 20.51 0.65 -13.43
N GLY A 29 20.91 -0.27 -12.54
CA GLY A 29 22.22 -0.19 -11.89
C GLY A 29 22.32 0.90 -10.82
N ALA A 30 21.20 1.32 -10.21
CA ALA A 30 21.21 2.15 -9.01
C ALA A 30 21.74 1.38 -7.75
N GLU A 31 22.57 0.36 -7.97
CA GLU A 31 22.94 -0.69 -7.05
C GLU A 31 24.01 -0.27 -6.03
N ASP A 32 24.79 0.78 -6.29
CA ASP A 32 25.87 1.14 -5.35
C ASP A 32 25.39 1.79 -4.04
N LYS A 33 24.11 2.20 -3.95
CA LYS A 33 23.54 2.75 -2.70
C LYS A 33 22.08 2.39 -2.41
N MET A 34 21.38 1.66 -3.28
CA MET A 34 19.97 1.31 -3.05
C MET A 34 19.76 -0.20 -3.00
N MET A 35 19.86 -0.78 -1.80
CA MET A 35 19.01 -1.92 -1.43
C MET A 35 17.58 -1.57 -1.86
N TRP A 36 16.87 -2.50 -2.51
CA TRP A 36 15.46 -2.37 -2.94
C TRP A 36 14.67 -1.43 -2.02
N LYS A 37 14.61 -0.14 -2.38
CA LYS A 37 14.02 0.85 -1.49
C LYS A 37 12.54 0.85 -1.74
N SER A 38 11.85 -0.04 -1.02
CA SER A 38 10.41 -0.09 -1.02
C SER A 38 9.87 1.26 -0.56
N LEU A 39 9.20 1.97 -1.47
CA LEU A 39 8.46 3.19 -1.12
C LEU A 39 7.42 2.83 -0.07
N THR A 40 7.52 3.43 1.12
CA THR A 40 6.57 3.22 2.21
C THR A 40 5.57 4.37 2.29
N LEU A 41 4.49 4.19 3.06
CA LEU A 41 3.52 5.25 3.28
C LEU A 41 4.12 6.41 4.09
N VAL A 42 5.09 6.11 4.95
CA VAL A 42 5.90 7.11 5.67
C VAL A 42 6.72 7.98 4.72
N ASP A 43 7.29 7.39 3.66
CA ASP A 43 8.12 8.13 2.69
C ASP A 43 7.30 9.10 1.85
N VAL A 44 6.05 8.74 1.53
CA VAL A 44 5.16 9.58 0.69
C VAL A 44 4.47 10.67 1.51
N VAL A 45 3.91 10.30 2.67
CA VAL A 45 3.09 11.22 3.48
C VAL A 45 3.95 12.00 4.48
N GLY A 46 5.17 11.53 4.77
CA GLY A 46 6.08 12.16 5.72
C GLY A 46 5.86 11.67 7.16
N ARG A 47 6.97 11.44 7.87
CA ARG A 47 6.99 10.89 9.25
C ARG A 47 6.17 11.73 10.24
N ASN A 48 6.12 13.05 10.07
CA ASN A 48 5.42 13.94 10.99
C ASN A 48 3.91 13.64 11.08
N ASN A 49 3.32 13.12 10.01
CA ASN A 49 1.90 12.75 9.98
C ASN A 49 1.59 11.46 10.75
N PHE A 50 2.61 10.74 11.21
CA PHE A 50 2.48 9.47 11.93
C PHE A 50 2.89 9.55 13.41
N ILE A 51 3.24 10.74 13.92
CA ILE A 51 3.60 10.96 15.34
C ILE A 51 2.48 10.53 16.29
N TRP A 52 1.22 10.61 15.86
CA TRP A 52 0.07 10.16 16.66
C TRP A 52 0.10 8.64 16.95
N ILE A 53 0.77 7.82 16.13
CA ILE A 53 0.93 6.38 16.37
C ILE A 53 1.69 6.15 17.68
N GLU A 54 2.66 7.01 17.99
CA GLU A 54 3.45 6.93 19.23
C GLU A 54 2.62 7.22 20.48
N ARG A 55 1.43 7.83 20.33
CA ARG A 55 0.51 8.13 21.43
C ARG A 55 -0.48 7.01 21.74
N ILE A 56 -0.45 5.91 20.98
CA ILE A 56 -1.35 4.77 21.19
C ILE A 56 -0.89 4.01 22.44
N ALA A 57 -1.71 4.02 23.51
CA ALA A 57 -1.39 3.35 24.77
C ALA A 57 -1.30 1.82 24.65
N TRP A 58 -1.98 1.24 23.66
CA TRP A 58 -1.98 -0.20 23.45
C TRP A 58 -0.87 -0.64 22.48
N ALA A 59 0.18 -1.26 23.04
CA ALA A 59 1.37 -1.70 22.30
C ALA A 59 1.07 -2.63 21.10
N GLY A 60 0.00 -3.43 21.18
CA GLY A 60 -0.42 -4.31 20.09
C GLY A 60 -0.88 -3.53 18.86
N ILE A 61 -1.79 -2.58 19.04
CA ILE A 61 -2.27 -1.71 17.95
C ILE A 61 -1.13 -0.84 17.43
N GLN A 62 -0.32 -0.27 18.32
CA GLN A 62 0.80 0.57 17.93
C GLN A 62 1.74 -0.16 16.95
N LYS A 63 2.12 -1.41 17.28
CA LYS A 63 2.95 -2.24 16.41
C LYS A 63 2.26 -2.57 15.09
N ALA A 64 0.98 -2.93 15.12
CA ALA A 64 0.22 -3.25 13.92
C ALA A 64 0.12 -2.05 12.96
N VAL A 65 -0.25 -0.87 13.47
CA VAL A 65 -0.34 0.34 12.66
C VAL A 65 1.04 0.74 12.14
N ASN A 66 2.08 0.74 12.98
CA ASN A 66 3.43 1.06 12.54
C ASN A 66 3.92 0.10 11.43
N TYR A 67 3.62 -1.19 11.57
CA TYR A 67 3.91 -2.19 10.54
C TYR A 67 3.19 -1.86 9.22
N ILE A 68 1.89 -1.54 9.27
CA ILE A 68 1.10 -1.20 8.07
C ILE A 68 1.69 0.02 7.35
N VAL A 69 2.04 1.08 8.09
CA VAL A 69 2.52 2.33 7.49
C VAL A 69 3.96 2.19 6.94
N THR A 70 4.78 1.35 7.56
CA THR A 70 6.15 1.05 7.09
C THR A 70 6.20 -0.04 6.03
N MET A 71 5.08 -0.70 5.74
CA MET A 71 5.00 -1.71 4.69
C MET A 71 5.16 -1.06 3.30
N PRO A 72 5.71 -1.80 2.31
CA PRO A 72 5.78 -1.30 0.94
C PRO A 72 4.42 -0.90 0.41
N LEU A 73 4.34 0.31 -0.16
CA LEU A 73 3.12 0.94 -0.63
C LEU A 73 2.40 0.08 -1.68
N PHE A 74 3.16 -0.60 -2.55
CA PHE A 74 2.60 -1.49 -3.57
C PHE A 74 1.80 -2.65 -2.93
N LEU A 75 2.30 -3.26 -1.86
CA LEU A 75 1.56 -4.31 -1.14
C LEU A 75 0.27 -3.77 -0.57
N LEU A 76 0.32 -2.57 0.02
CA LEU A 76 -0.83 -1.92 0.62
C LEU A 76 -1.90 -1.59 -0.43
N LEU A 77 -1.51 -1.02 -1.58
CA LEU A 77 -2.39 -0.77 -2.72
C LEU A 77 -3.00 -2.07 -3.29
N PHE A 78 -2.20 -3.14 -3.35
CA PHE A 78 -2.66 -4.45 -3.81
C PHE A 78 -3.75 -5.02 -2.89
N PHE A 79 -3.53 -4.99 -1.57
CA PHE A 79 -4.51 -5.42 -0.57
C PHE A 79 -5.79 -4.58 -0.61
N VAL A 80 -5.66 -3.25 -0.71
CA VAL A 80 -6.80 -2.34 -0.87
C VAL A 80 -7.62 -2.69 -2.11
N GLY A 81 -6.95 -2.99 -3.24
CA GLY A 81 -7.60 -3.46 -4.46
C GLY A 81 -8.41 -4.75 -4.23
N ILE A 82 -7.84 -5.74 -3.55
CA ILE A 82 -8.52 -7.00 -3.20
C ILE A 82 -9.76 -6.72 -2.35
N VAL A 83 -9.66 -5.87 -1.33
CA VAL A 83 -10.79 -5.53 -0.46
C VAL A 83 -11.92 -4.89 -1.27
N PHE A 84 -11.62 -3.97 -2.19
CA PHE A 84 -12.64 -3.39 -3.08
C PHE A 84 -13.32 -4.44 -3.97
N PHE A 85 -12.57 -5.41 -4.50
CA PHE A 85 -13.15 -6.52 -5.26
C PHE A 85 -14.04 -7.42 -4.39
N LEU A 86 -13.64 -7.71 -3.15
CA LEU A 86 -14.44 -8.49 -2.21
C LEU A 86 -15.75 -7.77 -1.85
N ILE A 87 -15.69 -6.47 -1.53
CA ILE A 87 -16.89 -5.66 -1.26
C ILE A 87 -17.84 -5.66 -2.46
N ASN A 88 -17.29 -5.52 -3.67
CA ASN A 88 -18.10 -5.61 -4.89
C ASN A 88 -18.80 -6.96 -5.00
N ARG A 89 -18.10 -8.07 -4.73
CA ARG A 89 -18.65 -9.43 -4.76
C ARG A 89 -19.77 -9.61 -3.73
N PHE A 90 -19.58 -9.14 -2.49
CA PHE A 90 -20.62 -9.21 -1.46
C PHE A 90 -21.84 -8.36 -1.83
N LYS A 91 -21.63 -7.14 -2.33
CA LYS A 91 -22.73 -6.27 -2.78
C LYS A 91 -23.54 -6.87 -3.93
N TYR A 92 -22.89 -7.60 -4.83
CA TYR A 92 -23.56 -8.29 -5.94
C TYR A 92 -24.30 -9.57 -5.51
N ARG A 93 -23.98 -10.14 -4.34
CA ARG A 93 -24.61 -11.36 -3.81
C ARG A 93 -25.91 -11.10 -3.04
N TYR A 94 -26.13 -9.88 -2.55
CA TYR A 94 -27.33 -9.46 -1.81
C TYR A 94 -28.32 -8.66 -2.69
N LYS A 95 -28.21 -8.80 -4.01
CA LYS A 95 -29.09 -8.18 -5.01
C LYS A 95 -29.62 -9.26 -5.94
#